data_AF-R7ZQ14-F1
#
_entry.id   AF-R7ZQ14-F1
#
_cell.length_a   1.000
_cell.length_b   1.000
_cell.length_c   1.000
_cell.angle_alpha   90.00
_cell.angle_beta   90.00
_cell.angle_gamma   90.00
#
_symmetry.space_group_name_H-M   'P 1'
#
loop_
_entity.id
_entity.type
_entity.pdbx_description
1 polymer ?
#
loop_
_entity_poly.entity_id
_entity_poly.type
_entity_poly.pdbx_seq_one_letter_code
_entity_poly.pdbx_strand_id
1 'polypeptide(L)'
;MLLFNQPDGFPNQPHKAYRNFKVPIREGAAELSISGLPVGTYAISTFHDHDNDGVLRTGAFGIPKDAYGFSNNAKGLFGPPPFEKAAFRLQEVPKKISIRMNL
;
A
#
# COMPACT_ATOMS: atom_id res chain seq x y z
N MET A 1 -1.99 5.73 -1.67
CA MET A 1 -0.95 4.69 -1.67
C MET A 1 0.23 5.13 -0.82
N LEU A 2 0.64 4.31 0.14
CA LEU A 2 1.80 4.52 0.99
C LEU A 2 2.91 3.55 0.59
N LEU A 3 4.13 4.06 0.42
CA LEU A 3 5.34 3.28 0.22
C LEU A 3 6.17 3.36 1.51
N PHE A 4 6.48 2.21 2.09
CA PHE A 4 7.30 2.06 3.29
C PHE A 4 8.65 1.44 2.91
N ASN A 5 9.72 1.86 3.58
CA ASN A 5 11.07 1.28 3.47
C ASN A 5 11.54 0.64 4.80
N GLN A 6 10.65 0.57 5.79
CA GLN A 6 10.88 -0.03 7.11
C GLN A 6 9.54 -0.51 7.70
N PRO A 7 9.55 -1.43 8.68
CA PRO A 7 8.32 -1.94 9.30
C PRO A 7 7.57 -0.90 10.15
N ASP A 8 8.27 0.06 10.76
CA ASP A 8 7.64 1.03 11.64
C ASP A 8 6.61 1.90 10.89
N GLY A 9 5.39 1.94 11.42
CA GLY A 9 4.24 2.64 10.83
C GLY A 9 3.50 1.91 9.71
N PHE A 10 4.00 0.77 9.24
CA PHE A 10 3.25 -0.06 8.30
C PHE A 10 2.01 -0.66 9.01
N PRO A 11 0.84 -0.72 8.37
CA PRO A 11 0.55 -0.26 7.00
C PRO A 11 -0.09 1.12 6.88
N ASN A 12 -0.45 1.78 7.99
CA ASN A 12 -1.46 2.83 8.00
C ASN A 12 -1.05 4.12 8.73
N GLN A 13 0.26 4.37 8.89
CA GLN A 13 0.76 5.63 9.44
C GLN A 13 1.44 6.45 8.33
N PRO A 14 0.70 7.34 7.62
CA PRO A 14 1.24 8.10 6.50
C PRO A 14 2.48 8.94 6.83
N HIS A 15 2.58 9.45 8.06
CA HIS A 15 3.71 10.26 8.53
C HIS A 15 5.01 9.46 8.70
N LYS A 16 4.92 8.12 8.77
CA LYS A 16 6.08 7.21 8.80
C LYS A 16 6.37 6.57 7.45
N ALA A 17 5.49 6.76 6.47
CA ALA A 17 5.71 6.25 5.12
C ALA A 17 6.88 6.97 4.46
N TYR A 18 7.69 6.23 3.70
CA TYR A 18 8.79 6.80 2.92
C TYR A 18 8.28 7.75 1.84
N ARG A 19 7.14 7.42 1.22
CA ARG A 19 6.39 8.29 0.30
C ARG A 19 4.89 8.05 0.46
N ASN A 20 4.10 9.10 0.27
CA ASN A 20 2.64 9.06 0.27
C ASN A 20 2.12 9.67 -1.03
N PHE A 21 1.23 8.95 -1.72
CA PHE A 21 0.68 9.36 -3.02
C PHE A 21 -0.84 9.27 -3.03
N LYS A 22 -1.48 10.27 -3.62
CA LYS A 22 -2.86 10.17 -4.13
C LYS A 22 -2.78 9.93 -5.64
N VAL A 23 -3.43 8.87 -6.12
CA VAL A 23 -3.36 8.44 -7.52
C VAL A 23 -4.80 8.34 -8.04
N PRO A 24 -5.16 9.06 -9.11
CA PRO A 24 -6.49 8.94 -9.70
C PRO A 24 -6.67 7.55 -10.31
N ILE A 25 -7.87 6.99 -10.14
CA ILE A 25 -8.27 5.77 -10.82
C ILE A 25 -8.79 6.15 -12.22
N ARG A 26 -8.24 5.52 -13.26
CA ARG A 26 -8.69 5.65 -14.65
C ARG A 26 -9.02 4.26 -15.17
N GLU A 27 -10.19 4.11 -15.79
CA GLU A 27 -10.62 2.84 -16.39
C GLU A 27 -10.55 1.64 -15.42
N GLY A 28 -10.83 1.88 -14.13
CA GLY A 28 -10.82 0.85 -13.09
C GLY A 28 -9.45 0.49 -12.52
N ALA A 29 -8.37 1.17 -12.94
CA ALA A 29 -7.02 0.95 -12.42
C ALA A 29 -6.33 2.25 -11.97
N ALA A 30 -5.40 2.14 -11.03
CA ALA A 30 -4.49 3.22 -10.67
C ALA A 30 -3.08 2.84 -11.10
N GLU A 31 -2.43 3.71 -11.88
CA GLU A 31 -1.05 3.52 -12.33
C GLU A 31 -0.15 4.62 -11.77
N LEU A 32 1.00 4.23 -11.23
CA LEU A 32 1.97 5.14 -10.65
C LEU A 32 3.39 4.70 -10.98
N SER A 33 4.17 5.62 -11.54
CA SER A 33 5.61 5.46 -11.74
C SER A 33 6.36 6.20 -10.63
N ILE A 34 7.23 5.48 -9.91
CA ILE A 34 8.07 6.04 -8.86
C ILE A 34 9.51 5.99 -9.33
N SER A 35 10.16 7.15 -9.44
CA SER A 35 11.57 7.29 -9.81
C SER A 35 12.44 7.64 -8.59
N GLY A 36 13.74 7.45 -8.73
CA GLY A 36 14.71 7.85 -7.70
C GLY A 36 14.68 7.04 -6.40
N LEU A 37 14.16 5.81 -6.44
CA LEU A 37 14.23 4.90 -5.30
C LEU A 37 15.62 4.23 -5.25
N PRO A 38 16.34 4.33 -4.12
CA PRO A 38 17.55 3.54 -3.90
C PRO A 38 17.23 2.03 -3.89
N VAL A 39 18.22 1.22 -4.24
CA VAL A 39 18.18 -0.23 -3.99
C VAL A 39 17.86 -0.47 -2.51
N GLY A 40 16.90 -1.33 -2.24
CA GLY A 40 16.41 -1.52 -0.88
C GLY A 40 15.19 -2.44 -0.80
N THR A 41 14.64 -2.56 0.41
CA THR A 41 13.43 -3.33 0.68
C THR A 41 12.28 -2.36 0.91
N TYR A 42 11.16 -2.61 0.23
CA TYR A 42 9.99 -1.75 0.30
C TYR A 42 8.71 -2.55 0.45
N ALA A 43 7.70 -1.96 1.08
CA ALA A 43 6.34 -2.48 1.08
C ALA A 43 5.37 -1.38 0.67
N ILE A 44 4.29 -1.74 -0.02
CA ILE A 44 3.22 -0.83 -0.42
C ILE A 44 1.95 -1.23 0.32
N SER A 45 1.25 -0.25 0.88
CA SER A 45 -0.15 -0.36 1.29
C SER A 45 -0.97 0.66 0.51
N THR A 46 -2.20 0.30 0.17
CA THR A 46 -3.10 1.19 -0.55
C THR A 46 -4.55 0.86 -0.25
N PHE A 47 -5.41 1.86 -0.39
CA PHE A 47 -6.85 1.71 -0.28
C PHE A 47 -7.54 2.66 -1.25
N HIS A 48 -8.80 2.36 -1.56
CA HIS A 48 -9.67 3.22 -2.33
C HIS A 48 -10.26 4.28 -1.39
N ASP A 49 -9.74 5.49 -1.51
CA ASP A 49 -10.17 6.66 -0.73
C ASP A 49 -11.38 7.32 -1.41
N HIS A 50 -12.59 6.90 -1.05
CA HIS A 50 -13.83 7.31 -1.73
C HIS A 50 -14.24 8.77 -1.40
N ASP A 51 -13.99 9.23 -0.18
CA ASP A 51 -14.31 10.58 0.31
C ASP A 51 -13.10 11.53 0.38
N ASN A 52 -11.93 11.05 -0.03
CA ASN A 52 -10.69 11.82 -0.24
C ASN A 52 -10.08 12.39 1.06
N ASP A 53 -10.40 11.81 2.21
CA ASP A 53 -9.91 12.24 3.53
C ASP A 53 -8.53 11.64 3.88
N GLY A 54 -8.06 10.67 3.08
CA GLY A 54 -6.78 9.99 3.30
C GLY A 54 -6.82 8.94 4.41
N VAL A 55 -8.01 8.52 4.85
CA VAL A 55 -8.24 7.55 5.91
C VAL A 55 -8.99 6.34 5.33
N LEU A 56 -8.49 5.14 5.64
CA LEU A 56 -9.23 3.92 5.31
C LEU A 56 -10.49 3.86 6.18
N ARG A 57 -11.68 3.85 5.57
CA ARG A 57 -12.92 3.71 6.33
C ARG A 57 -13.04 2.30 6.87
N THR A 58 -13.34 2.20 8.16
CA THR A 58 -13.55 0.93 8.86
C THR A 58 -14.90 0.88 9.56
N GLY A 59 -15.48 -0.30 9.66
CA GLY A 59 -16.67 -0.59 10.44
C GLY A 59 -16.34 -1.13 11.84
N ALA A 60 -17.27 -1.93 12.38
CA ALA A 60 -17.09 -2.61 13.66
C ALA A 60 -15.82 -3.47 13.65
N PHE A 61 -15.12 -3.52 14.78
CA PHE A 61 -13.87 -4.27 14.96
C PHE A 61 -12.76 -3.91 13.95
N GLY A 62 -12.81 -2.72 13.33
CA GLY A 62 -11.79 -2.26 12.39
C GLY A 62 -11.87 -2.91 11.00
N ILE A 63 -12.98 -3.58 10.66
CA ILE A 63 -13.16 -4.24 9.36
C ILE A 63 -13.23 -3.17 8.26
N PRO A 64 -12.37 -3.22 7.22
CA PRO A 64 -12.41 -2.27 6.11
C PRO A 64 -13.77 -2.22 5.41
N LYS A 65 -14.23 -1.01 5.09
CA LYS A 65 -15.40 -0.77 4.24
C LYS A 65 -15.01 -0.40 2.80
N ASP A 66 -13.79 0.10 2.63
CA ASP A 66 -13.22 0.38 1.33
C ASP A 66 -12.25 -0.71 0.90
N ALA A 67 -12.13 -0.86 -0.42
CA ALA A 67 -11.18 -1.80 -0.99
C ALA A 67 -9.75 -1.39 -0.62
N TYR A 68 -8.93 -2.37 -0.22
CA TYR A 68 -7.55 -2.17 0.18
C TYR A 68 -6.64 -3.25 -0.43
N GLY A 69 -5.34 -3.00 -0.41
CA GLY A 69 -4.36 -3.90 -0.98
C GLY A 69 -2.95 -3.64 -0.48
N PHE A 70 -2.13 -4.67 -0.57
CA PHE A 70 -0.72 -4.65 -0.21
C PHE A 70 0.13 -5.20 -1.35
N SER A 71 1.39 -4.77 -1.44
CA SER A 71 2.37 -5.44 -2.31
C SER A 71 2.48 -6.94 -1.94
N ASN A 72 2.92 -7.74 -2.91
CA ASN A 72 2.86 -9.21 -2.88
C ASN A 72 1.44 -9.79 -2.71
N ASN A 73 0.38 -8.98 -2.80
CA ASN A 73 -0.99 -9.37 -2.45
C ASN A 73 -1.06 -10.03 -1.06
N ALA A 74 -0.24 -9.53 -0.12
CA ALA A 74 -0.13 -10.09 1.21
C ALA A 74 -1.46 -10.03 1.97
N LYS A 75 -1.75 -11.07 2.77
CA LYS A 75 -2.94 -11.16 3.61
C LYS A 75 -2.54 -11.46 5.06
N GLY A 76 -3.20 -10.79 6.00
CA GLY A 76 -3.14 -11.14 7.42
C GLY A 76 -4.22 -12.16 7.78
N LEU A 77 -4.03 -12.87 8.89
CA LEU A 77 -5.04 -13.77 9.46
C LEU A 77 -5.97 -13.01 10.41
N PHE A 78 -5.39 -12.11 11.21
CA PHE A 78 -6.10 -11.22 12.14
C PHE A 78 -5.57 -9.80 11.92
N GLY A 79 -6.28 -9.01 11.11
CA GLY A 79 -5.86 -7.66 10.73
C GLY A 79 -4.91 -7.63 9.52
N PRO A 80 -4.16 -6.52 9.33
CA PRO A 80 -3.26 -6.38 8.19
C PRO A 80 -2.09 -7.39 8.24
N PRO A 81 -1.48 -7.72 7.08
CA PRO A 81 -0.27 -8.54 7.07
C PRO A 81 0.90 -7.81 7.77
N PRO A 82 1.90 -8.54 8.30
CA PRO A 82 3.16 -7.95 8.70
C PRO A 82 3.92 -7.40 7.49
N PHE A 83 4.80 -6.41 7.73
CA PHE A 83 5.60 -5.74 6.71
C PHE A 83 6.34 -6.75 5.83
N GLU A 84 6.96 -7.77 6.43
CA GLU A 84 7.79 -8.77 5.77
C GLU A 84 7.01 -9.55 4.71
N LYS A 85 5.70 -9.77 4.91
CA LYS A 85 4.86 -10.44 3.90
C LYS A 85 4.56 -9.53 2.72
N ALA A 86 4.41 -8.23 2.96
CA ALA A 86 4.20 -7.25 1.89
C ALA A 86 5.50 -6.79 1.23
N ALA A 87 6.65 -7.02 1.87
CA ALA A 87 7.93 -6.48 1.44
C ALA A 87 8.47 -7.13 0.15
N PHE A 88 9.06 -6.32 -0.71
CA PHE A 88 9.78 -6.75 -1.91
C PHE A 88 11.14 -6.03 -1.98
N ARG A 89 12.13 -6.72 -2.55
CA ARG A 89 13.46 -6.14 -2.79
C ARG A 89 13.50 -5.44 -4.15
N LEU A 90 13.93 -4.19 -4.18
CA LEU A 90 14.25 -3.44 -5.38
C LEU A 90 15.77 -3.54 -5.60
N GLN A 91 16.19 -4.34 -6.58
CA GLN A 91 17.60 -4.50 -6.95
C GLN A 91 17.88 -4.03 -8.38
N GLU A 92 16.87 -4.11 -9.24
CA GLU A 92 16.94 -3.77 -10.65
C GLU A 92 15.75 -2.89 -11.01
N VAL A 93 15.95 -2.02 -12.00
CA VAL A 93 14.92 -1.12 -12.55
C VAL A 93 14.78 -1.37 -14.06
N PRO A 94 13.54 -1.38 -14.60
CA PRO A 94 12.28 -1.17 -13.91
C PRO A 94 11.80 -2.40 -13.14
N LYS A 95 11.12 -2.17 -12.00
CA LYS A 95 10.40 -3.22 -11.27
C LYS A 95 8.90 -2.91 -11.28
N LYS A 96 8.11 -3.80 -11.89
CA LYS A 96 6.64 -3.70 -11.91
C LYS A 96 6.04 -4.43 -10.71
N ILE A 97 5.13 -3.76 -10.01
CA ILE A 97 4.36 -4.33 -8.90
C ILE A 97 2.88 -4.20 -9.25
N SER A 98 2.15 -5.32 -9.19
CA SER A 98 0.69 -5.33 -9.36
C SER A 98 0.04 -5.68 -8.02
N ILE A 99 -0.93 -4.86 -7.60
CA ILE A 99 -1.66 -5.03 -6.34
C ILE A 99 -3.13 -5.27 -6.67
N ARG A 100 -3.68 -6.37 -6.16
CA ARG A 100 -5.12 -6.64 -6.21
C ARG A 100 -5.78 -5.93 -5.04
N MET A 101 -6.77 -5.11 -5.37
CA MET A 101 -7.66 -4.49 -4.40
C MET A 101 -8.70 -5.53 -3.96
N ASN A 102 -8.83 -5.75 -2.67
CA ASN A 102 -9.83 -6.65 -2.08
C ASN A 102 -10.72 -5.84 -1.13
N LEU A 103 -11.97 -6.28 -0.97
CA LEU A 103 -12.86 -5.87 0.10
C LEU A 103 -12.72 -6.87 1.27
#